data_AF-I4VLH1-F1
#
_entry.id   AF-I4VLH1-F1
#
_cell.length_a   1.000
_cell.length_b   1.000
_cell.length_c   1.000
_cell.angle_alpha   90.00
_cell.angle_beta   90.00
_cell.angle_gamma   90.00
#
_symmetry.space_group_name_H-M   'P 1'
#
loop_
_entity.id
_entity.type
_entity.pdbx_description
1 polymer ?
#
loop_
_entity_poly.entity_id
_entity_poly.type
_entity_poly.pdbx_seq_one_letter_code
_entity_poly.pdbx_strand_id
1 'polypeptide(L)'
;MPTFTDIGLDFPLFQGPVEEAIVEEPGVCSRCAATAPLLLAKKCYDCFRASGHTMNTEYGMVRPEDARTGMTHGVPLDPEKLPDLPLVAHPLDPAFPDEHWYSVKCAPQDLEELIRTPKYHTWQGEQWLFCCGRPAVFAGTLNSLSLAKFVPQIGAPPQDILDGLASQLGIQLPISLQDLDGGSVGVYVFRCQECQGLLSHVDYD
;
A
#
# COMPACT_ATOMS: atom_id res chain seq x y z
N MET A 1 -1.08 18.40 -7.72
CA MET A 1 -2.28 18.05 -6.92
C MET A 1 -1.92 18.15 -5.44
N PRO A 2 -2.86 18.56 -4.57
CA PRO A 2 -2.64 18.58 -3.13
C PRO A 2 -2.52 17.16 -2.56
N THR A 3 -1.69 17.02 -1.53
CA THR A 3 -1.61 15.84 -0.65
C THR A 3 -2.55 16.00 0.54
N PHE A 4 -2.77 14.93 1.32
CA PHE A 4 -3.53 15.03 2.56
C PHE A 4 -2.90 16.02 3.55
N THR A 5 -1.56 16.04 3.64
CA THR A 5 -0.83 17.00 4.47
C THR A 5 -1.10 18.45 4.06
N ASP A 6 -1.18 18.73 2.75
CA ASP A 6 -1.48 20.08 2.24
C ASP A 6 -2.87 20.58 2.65
N ILE A 7 -3.81 19.66 2.89
CA ILE A 7 -5.18 19.98 3.36
C ILE A 7 -5.37 19.76 4.87
N GLY A 8 -4.27 19.56 5.62
CA GLY A 8 -4.29 19.45 7.08
C GLY A 8 -4.79 18.11 7.62
N LEU A 9 -4.78 17.05 6.80
CA LEU A 9 -5.12 15.69 7.21
C LEU A 9 -3.85 14.84 7.25
N ASP A 10 -3.54 14.24 8.40
CA ASP A 10 -2.30 13.47 8.56
C ASP A 10 -2.55 11.97 8.33
N PHE A 11 -1.89 11.42 7.31
CA PHE A 11 -1.81 9.99 7.03
C PHE A 11 -0.33 9.61 6.80
N PRO A 12 0.40 9.21 7.85
CA PRO A 12 1.83 8.87 7.77
C PRO A 12 2.22 7.90 6.66
N LEU A 13 1.33 6.97 6.32
CA LEU A 13 1.57 5.97 5.27
C LEU A 13 1.07 6.41 3.89
N PHE A 14 0.46 7.58 3.72
CA PHE A 14 -0.05 8.05 2.42
C PHE A 14 0.49 9.45 2.08
N GLN A 15 1.52 9.50 1.24
CA GLN A 15 2.12 10.74 0.73
C GLN A 15 1.73 11.07 -0.72
N GLY A 16 1.01 10.17 -1.38
CA GLY A 16 0.46 10.41 -2.71
C GLY A 16 -0.56 11.57 -2.73
N PRO A 17 -0.90 12.07 -3.93
CA PRO A 17 -2.00 13.01 -4.12
C PRO A 17 -3.34 12.51 -3.58
N VAL A 18 -4.20 13.41 -3.10
CA VAL A 18 -5.54 13.04 -2.59
C VAL A 18 -6.41 12.36 -3.65
N GLU A 19 -6.27 12.74 -4.92
CA GLU A 19 -7.03 12.13 -6.02
C GLU A 19 -6.68 10.66 -6.29
N GLU A 20 -5.52 10.21 -5.80
CA GLU A 20 -5.13 8.81 -5.90
C GLU A 20 -5.68 7.99 -4.75
N ALA A 21 -6.25 8.63 -3.72
CA ALA A 21 -6.93 7.95 -2.62
C ALA A 21 -8.41 7.71 -2.95
N ILE A 22 -8.97 6.60 -2.47
CA ILE A 22 -10.40 6.35 -2.50
C ILE A 22 -11.07 7.26 -1.46
N VAL A 23 -11.57 8.40 -1.94
CA VAL A 23 -12.31 9.40 -1.17
C VAL A 23 -13.69 9.62 -1.78
N GLU A 24 -14.62 10.13 -0.97
CA GLU A 24 -15.90 10.65 -1.45
C GLU A 24 -15.94 12.18 -1.34
N GLU A 25 -16.79 12.77 -2.18
CA GLU A 25 -17.07 14.21 -2.23
C GLU A 25 -17.45 14.80 -0.85
N PRO A 26 -17.34 16.13 -0.66
CA PRO A 26 -17.74 16.80 0.57
C PRO A 26 -19.15 16.39 1.01
N GLY A 27 -19.32 16.11 2.30
CA GLY A 27 -20.58 15.57 2.80
C GLY A 27 -20.68 15.46 4.32
N VAL A 28 -21.73 14.78 4.77
CA VAL A 28 -22.02 14.57 6.19
C VAL A 28 -21.45 13.23 6.64
N CYS A 29 -20.65 13.24 7.71
CA CYS A 29 -20.07 12.04 8.29
C CYS A 29 -21.17 11.10 8.82
N SER A 30 -21.16 9.85 8.36
CA SER A 30 -22.10 8.82 8.80
C SER A 30 -21.98 8.42 10.29
N ARG A 31 -20.91 8.84 10.98
CA ARG A 31 -20.65 8.51 12.40
C ARG A 31 -20.97 9.65 13.36
N CYS A 32 -20.48 10.85 13.10
CA CYS A 32 -20.65 12.01 14.00
C CYS A 32 -21.60 13.08 13.46
N ALA A 33 -22.14 12.93 12.23
CA ALA A 33 -22.98 13.90 11.54
C ALA A 33 -22.31 15.28 11.27
N ALA A 34 -21.00 15.42 11.47
CA ALA A 34 -20.27 16.63 11.08
C ALA A 34 -20.10 16.70 9.56
N THR A 35 -20.17 17.91 9.01
CA THR A 35 -19.80 18.17 7.60
C THR A 35 -18.28 18.14 7.45
N ALA A 36 -17.79 17.48 6.41
CA ALA A 36 -16.37 17.37 6.10
C ALA A 36 -16.09 17.74 4.63
N PRO A 37 -14.90 18.30 4.33
CA PRO A 37 -14.51 18.69 2.97
C PRO A 37 -14.26 17.48 2.05
N LEU A 38 -14.10 16.29 2.62
CA LEU A 38 -14.09 15.01 1.94
C LEU A 38 -14.54 13.94 2.94
N LEU A 39 -14.97 12.81 2.42
CA LEU A 39 -15.29 11.64 3.23
C LEU A 39 -14.38 10.47 2.85
N LEU A 40 -14.15 9.60 3.84
CA LEU A 40 -13.38 8.38 3.75
C LEU A 40 -14.25 7.23 4.23
N ALA A 41 -14.70 6.37 3.32
CA ALA A 41 -15.69 5.34 3.61
C ALA A 41 -16.92 5.94 4.35
N LYS A 42 -17.44 7.05 3.83
CA LYS A 42 -18.57 7.83 4.38
C LYS A 42 -18.31 8.46 5.75
N LYS A 43 -17.05 8.62 6.18
CA LYS A 43 -16.68 9.21 7.48
C LYS A 43 -15.79 10.44 7.31
N CYS A 44 -15.89 11.41 8.24
CA CYS A 44 -14.88 12.45 8.32
C CYS A 44 -13.53 11.85 8.75
N TYR A 45 -12.46 12.61 8.56
CA TYR A 45 -11.09 12.24 8.94
C TYR A 45 -11.00 11.62 10.35
N ASP A 46 -11.46 12.33 11.38
CA ASP A 46 -11.39 11.86 12.77
C ASP A 46 -12.13 10.54 12.98
N CYS A 47 -13.31 10.41 12.39
CA CYS A 47 -14.15 9.22 12.52
C CYS A 47 -13.58 8.02 11.77
N PHE A 48 -12.92 8.25 10.64
CA PHE A 48 -12.22 7.24 9.85
C PHE A 48 -10.99 6.72 10.60
N ARG A 49 -10.12 7.65 11.06
CA ARG A 49 -8.94 7.35 11.89
C ARG A 49 -9.33 6.58 13.15
N ALA A 50 -10.47 6.89 13.76
CA ALA A 50 -10.93 6.22 14.98
C ALA A 50 -11.55 4.83 14.77
N SER A 51 -11.85 4.38 13.54
CA SER A 51 -12.48 3.06 13.32
C SER A 51 -11.56 2.02 12.69
N GLY A 52 -10.56 2.45 11.92
CA GLY A 52 -9.82 1.55 11.04
C GLY A 52 -10.70 0.89 9.98
N HIS A 53 -10.10 0.13 9.07
CA HIS A 53 -10.75 -0.69 8.06
C HIS A 53 -9.79 -1.79 7.57
N THR A 54 -10.29 -2.81 6.89
CA THR A 54 -9.43 -3.87 6.36
C THR A 54 -8.59 -3.36 5.20
N MET A 55 -7.29 -3.63 5.25
CA MET A 55 -6.32 -3.31 4.21
C MET A 55 -5.75 -4.59 3.61
N ASN A 56 -5.68 -4.71 2.29
CA ASN A 56 -4.94 -5.78 1.63
C ASN A 56 -3.44 -5.46 1.57
N THR A 57 -2.61 -6.49 1.74
CA THR A 57 -1.14 -6.38 1.69
C THR A 57 -0.56 -7.55 0.92
N GLU A 58 0.70 -7.45 0.52
CA GLU A 58 1.45 -8.55 -0.12
C GLU A 58 1.61 -9.79 0.79
N TYR A 59 1.34 -9.65 2.10
CA TYR A 59 1.41 -10.72 3.10
C TYR A 59 0.03 -11.04 3.70
N GLY A 60 -1.03 -10.73 2.95
CA GLY A 60 -2.42 -11.00 3.32
C GLY A 60 -3.13 -9.81 3.94
N MET A 61 -4.45 -9.94 4.09
CA MET A 61 -5.27 -8.87 4.68
C MET A 61 -4.80 -8.51 6.10
N VAL A 62 -5.01 -7.26 6.48
CA VAL A 62 -4.89 -6.79 7.85
C VAL A 62 -6.26 -6.26 8.27
N ARG A 63 -6.96 -7.03 9.10
CA ARG A 63 -8.23 -6.63 9.73
C ARG A 63 -7.94 -5.89 11.05
N PRO A 64 -8.91 -5.16 11.61
CA PRO A 64 -8.73 -4.50 12.92
C PRO A 64 -8.28 -5.43 14.05
N GLU A 65 -8.72 -6.69 14.05
CA GLU A 65 -8.26 -7.73 14.98
C GLU A 65 -6.83 -8.19 14.75
N ASP A 66 -6.42 -8.33 13.49
CA ASP A 66 -5.07 -8.74 13.12
C ASP A 66 -4.07 -7.65 13.53
N ALA A 67 -4.40 -6.38 13.23
CA ALA A 67 -3.59 -5.22 13.57
C ALA A 67 -3.29 -5.13 15.07
N ARG A 68 -4.29 -5.36 15.93
CA ARG A 68 -4.11 -5.40 17.39
C ARG A 68 -3.12 -6.46 17.86
N THR A 69 -3.00 -7.57 17.13
CA THR A 69 -2.05 -8.64 17.45
C THR A 69 -0.68 -8.45 16.81
N GLY A 70 -0.52 -7.46 15.92
CA GLY A 70 0.73 -7.24 15.19
C GLY A 70 1.03 -8.36 14.20
N MET A 71 0.01 -8.97 13.60
CA MET A 71 0.17 -10.02 12.59
C MET A 71 -0.68 -9.70 11.37
N THR A 72 -0.21 -10.04 10.17
CA THR A 72 -1.09 -10.10 8.99
C THR A 72 -1.97 -11.35 9.05
N HIS A 73 -3.04 -11.40 8.27
CA HIS A 73 -3.86 -12.62 8.14
C HIS A 73 -3.05 -13.80 7.60
N GLY A 74 -2.02 -13.49 6.82
CA GLY A 74 -1.12 -14.45 6.22
C GLY A 74 -1.52 -14.86 4.80
N VAL A 75 -0.57 -15.45 4.10
CA VAL A 75 -0.69 -15.99 2.75
C VAL A 75 0.13 -17.28 2.65
N PRO A 76 -0.15 -18.14 1.65
CA PRO A 76 0.73 -19.27 1.38
C PRO A 76 2.10 -18.73 0.91
N LEU A 77 3.13 -18.92 1.74
CA LEU A 77 4.48 -18.45 1.48
C LEU A 77 5.47 -19.61 1.52
N ASP A 78 6.50 -19.50 0.70
CA ASP A 78 7.71 -20.29 0.83
C ASP A 78 8.67 -19.53 1.77
N PRO A 79 8.86 -19.97 3.03
CA PRO A 79 9.69 -19.26 3.99
C PRO A 79 11.16 -19.19 3.55
N GLU A 80 11.62 -20.09 2.69
CA GLU A 80 13.00 -20.07 2.17
C GLU A 80 13.23 -18.88 1.21
N LYS A 81 12.16 -18.31 0.64
CA LYS A 81 12.21 -17.15 -0.26
C LYS A 81 12.04 -15.81 0.45
N LEU A 82 11.76 -15.80 1.75
CA LEU A 82 11.52 -14.59 2.55
C LEU A 82 12.36 -14.58 3.84
N PRO A 83 13.71 -14.65 3.75
CA PRO A 83 14.57 -14.93 4.91
C PRO A 83 14.57 -13.84 5.98
N ASP A 84 14.15 -12.61 5.65
CA ASP A 84 14.31 -11.44 6.52
C ASP A 84 13.03 -10.97 7.22
N LEU A 85 11.91 -11.69 7.05
CA LEU A 85 10.64 -11.36 7.69
C LEU A 85 10.36 -12.25 8.92
N PRO A 86 9.83 -11.70 10.01
CA PRO A 86 9.44 -12.48 11.18
C PRO A 86 8.13 -13.24 10.90
N LEU A 87 8.25 -14.44 10.30
CA LEU A 87 7.11 -15.28 9.94
C LEU A 87 6.55 -16.06 11.13
N VAL A 88 5.23 -16.23 11.14
CA VAL A 88 4.48 -17.08 12.10
C VAL A 88 3.66 -18.09 11.30
N ALA A 89 4.01 -19.37 11.41
CA ALA A 89 3.27 -20.44 10.74
C ALA A 89 1.88 -20.62 11.35
N HIS A 90 0.87 -20.78 10.50
CA HIS A 90 -0.47 -21.16 10.92
C HIS A 90 -0.51 -22.66 11.27
N PRO A 91 -1.49 -23.09 12.09
CA PRO A 91 -1.78 -24.51 12.25
C PRO A 91 -2.10 -25.15 10.89
N LEU A 92 -1.57 -26.35 10.65
CA LEU A 92 -1.88 -27.11 9.43
C LEU A 92 -3.36 -27.50 9.43
N ASP A 93 -4.05 -27.21 8.33
CA ASP A 93 -5.39 -27.73 8.10
C ASP A 93 -5.27 -29.20 7.63
N PRO A 94 -5.82 -30.19 8.38
CA PRO A 94 -5.79 -31.58 7.96
C PRO A 94 -6.48 -31.84 6.60
N ALA A 95 -7.38 -30.97 6.16
CA ALA A 95 -8.01 -31.05 4.85
C ALA A 95 -7.08 -30.56 3.71
N PHE A 96 -6.09 -29.72 4.04
CA PHE A 96 -5.13 -29.14 3.10
C PHE A 96 -3.71 -29.24 3.68
N PRO A 97 -3.18 -30.48 3.87
CA PRO A 97 -1.93 -30.69 4.59
C PRO A 97 -0.69 -30.10 3.90
N ASP A 98 -0.79 -29.84 2.59
CA ASP A 98 0.27 -29.26 1.77
C ASP A 98 0.21 -27.72 1.70
N GLU A 99 -0.83 -27.09 2.28
CA GLU A 99 -0.97 -25.64 2.33
C GLU A 99 -0.35 -25.07 3.61
N HIS A 100 0.81 -24.42 3.46
CA HIS A 100 1.50 -23.75 4.55
C HIS A 100 1.26 -22.25 4.51
N TRP A 101 0.41 -21.77 5.41
CA TRP A 101 0.11 -20.35 5.56
C TRP A 101 0.99 -19.71 6.63
N TYR A 102 1.47 -18.50 6.34
CA TYR A 102 2.33 -17.75 7.24
C TYR A 102 1.80 -16.33 7.40
N SER A 103 1.72 -15.87 8.65
CA SER A 103 1.55 -14.45 8.98
C SER A 103 2.91 -13.77 9.05
N VAL A 104 2.97 -12.50 8.63
CA VAL A 104 4.12 -11.64 8.93
C VAL A 104 3.84 -10.89 10.24
N LYS A 105 4.80 -10.92 11.16
CA LYS A 105 4.72 -10.20 12.43
C LYS A 105 5.29 -8.78 12.31
N CYS A 106 4.55 -7.81 12.79
CA CYS A 106 4.95 -6.40 12.83
C CYS A 106 4.70 -5.81 14.23
N ALA A 107 5.15 -4.58 14.46
CA ALA A 107 4.67 -3.85 15.63
C ALA A 107 3.15 -3.60 15.46
N PRO A 108 2.31 -3.87 16.47
CA PRO A 108 0.87 -3.61 16.39
C PRO A 108 0.54 -2.17 15.97
N GLN A 109 1.33 -1.20 16.42
CA GLN A 109 1.16 0.21 16.07
C GLN A 109 1.31 0.46 14.56
N ASP A 110 2.22 -0.25 13.90
CA ASP A 110 2.44 -0.11 12.45
C ASP A 110 1.21 -0.64 11.67
N LEU A 111 0.64 -1.77 12.09
CA LEU A 111 -0.56 -2.31 11.47
C LEU A 111 -1.82 -1.51 11.82
N GLU A 112 -1.89 -0.95 13.03
CA GLU A 112 -2.95 -0.01 13.40
C GLU A 112 -2.93 1.25 12.54
N GLU A 113 -1.74 1.77 12.23
CA GLU A 113 -1.60 2.92 11.33
C GLU A 113 -2.04 2.56 9.92
N LEU A 114 -1.67 1.37 9.43
CA LEU A 114 -2.07 0.86 8.12
C LEU A 114 -3.59 0.80 7.97
N ILE A 115 -4.31 0.20 8.93
CA ILE A 115 -5.78 0.11 8.86
C ILE A 115 -6.47 1.48 9.03
N ARG A 116 -5.76 2.52 9.45
CA ARG A 116 -6.28 3.90 9.57
C ARG A 116 -5.81 4.79 8.42
N THR A 117 -5.22 4.21 7.38
CA THR A 117 -4.73 4.90 6.17
C THR A 117 -5.73 4.71 5.03
N PRO A 118 -6.05 5.71 4.19
CA PRO A 118 -6.92 5.50 3.05
C PRO A 118 -6.36 4.47 2.06
N LYS A 119 -7.25 3.76 1.36
CA LYS A 119 -6.88 2.98 0.18
C LYS A 119 -6.55 3.91 -0.98
N TYR A 120 -5.70 3.46 -1.89
CA TYR A 120 -5.48 4.12 -3.18
C TYR A 120 -6.34 3.49 -4.28
N HIS A 121 -6.53 4.20 -5.39
CA HIS A 121 -7.21 3.71 -6.57
C HIS A 121 -6.36 2.68 -7.30
N THR A 122 -6.97 1.55 -7.66
CA THR A 122 -6.34 0.39 -8.30
C THR A 122 -7.40 -0.40 -9.06
N TRP A 123 -6.96 -1.18 -10.05
CA TRP A 123 -7.86 -2.01 -10.86
C TRP A 123 -8.03 -3.41 -10.28
N GLN A 124 -6.92 -4.02 -9.86
CA GLN A 124 -6.91 -5.40 -9.36
C GLN A 124 -7.04 -5.49 -7.83
N GLY A 125 -7.14 -4.35 -7.16
CA GLY A 125 -7.29 -4.23 -5.72
C GLY A 125 -5.98 -3.83 -5.05
N GLU A 126 -6.09 -3.19 -3.89
CA GLU A 126 -4.90 -2.65 -3.25
C GLU A 126 -3.99 -3.77 -2.72
N GLN A 127 -2.69 -3.53 -2.74
CA GLN A 127 -1.68 -4.40 -2.17
C GLN A 127 -0.63 -3.53 -1.49
N TRP A 128 -0.83 -3.26 -0.20
CA TRP A 128 0.13 -2.49 0.57
C TRP A 128 1.44 -3.25 0.76
N LEU A 129 2.57 -2.58 0.49
CA LEU A 129 3.90 -3.18 0.54
C LEU A 129 4.60 -2.89 1.88
N PHE A 130 5.51 -3.78 2.26
CA PHE A 130 6.27 -3.77 3.49
C PHE A 130 7.76 -3.76 3.17
N CYS A 131 8.52 -3.07 4.02
CA CYS A 131 9.97 -3.06 3.91
C CYS A 131 10.56 -2.83 5.31
N CYS A 132 11.68 -3.48 5.61
CA CYS A 132 12.32 -3.39 6.93
C CYS A 132 11.36 -3.73 8.10
N GLY A 133 10.42 -4.66 7.86
CA GLY A 133 9.48 -5.15 8.88
C GLY A 133 8.28 -4.26 9.19
N ARG A 134 8.02 -3.21 8.39
CA ARG A 134 6.88 -2.30 8.56
C ARG A 134 6.22 -1.91 7.24
N PRO A 135 4.95 -1.44 7.25
CA PRO A 135 4.31 -0.90 6.07
C PRO A 135 5.11 0.26 5.48
N ALA A 136 5.29 0.24 4.17
CA ALA A 136 5.88 1.31 3.41
C ALA A 136 4.88 2.46 3.20
N VAL A 137 5.39 3.63 2.83
CA VAL A 137 4.58 4.82 2.56
C VAL A 137 4.18 4.81 1.10
N PHE A 138 2.88 4.85 0.80
CA PHE A 138 2.39 5.06 -0.56
C PHE A 138 2.82 6.44 -1.07
N ALA A 139 3.64 6.47 -2.11
CA ALA A 139 4.22 7.69 -2.69
C ALA A 139 3.42 8.20 -3.89
N GLY A 140 2.54 7.37 -4.45
CA GLY A 140 1.71 7.69 -5.59
C GLY A 140 1.89 6.70 -6.75
N THR A 141 1.25 7.02 -7.87
CA THR A 141 1.21 6.22 -9.08
C THR A 141 2.22 6.76 -10.09
N LEU A 142 2.90 5.87 -10.80
CA LEU A 142 3.89 6.23 -11.80
C LEU A 142 3.24 6.60 -13.13
N ASN A 143 3.60 7.76 -13.65
CA ASN A 143 3.32 8.24 -15.00
C ASN A 143 4.46 9.17 -15.41
N SER A 144 4.48 9.66 -16.66
CA SER A 144 5.56 10.53 -17.13
C SER A 144 5.78 11.78 -16.26
N LEU A 145 4.71 12.33 -15.67
CA LEU A 145 4.78 13.51 -14.80
C LEU A 145 5.30 13.18 -13.39
N SER A 146 4.90 12.05 -12.81
CA SER A 146 5.34 11.65 -11.47
C SER A 146 6.74 11.05 -11.46
N LEU A 147 7.19 10.48 -12.58
CA LEU A 147 8.54 9.93 -12.73
C LEU A 147 9.64 10.97 -12.45
N ALA A 148 9.42 12.21 -12.89
CA ALA A 148 10.32 13.34 -12.63
C ALA A 148 10.51 13.65 -11.14
N LYS A 149 9.58 13.22 -10.27
CA LYS A 149 9.68 13.38 -8.81
C LYS A 149 10.59 12.33 -8.16
N PHE A 150 10.74 11.16 -8.78
CA PHE A 150 11.53 10.04 -8.27
C PHE A 150 12.98 10.07 -8.79
N VAL A 151 13.20 10.61 -9.99
CA VAL A 151 14.55 10.76 -10.58
C VAL A 151 15.57 11.41 -9.62
N PRO A 152 15.27 12.52 -8.90
CA PRO A 152 16.22 13.11 -7.97
C PRO A 152 16.53 12.25 -6.75
N GLN A 153 15.63 11.34 -6.35
CA GLN A 153 15.78 10.50 -5.16
C GLN A 153 16.63 9.26 -5.46
N ILE A 154 16.55 8.75 -6.68
CA ILE A 154 17.23 7.53 -7.12
C ILE A 154 18.56 7.87 -7.80
N GLY A 155 18.67 9.04 -8.42
CA GLY A 155 19.88 9.47 -9.13
C GLY A 155 20.13 8.70 -10.43
N ALA A 156 19.12 8.01 -10.95
CA ALA A 156 19.19 7.20 -12.16
C ALA A 156 18.32 7.78 -13.29
N PRO A 157 18.65 7.48 -14.56
CA PRO A 157 17.78 7.77 -15.69
C PRO A 157 16.36 7.23 -15.49
N PRO A 158 15.33 7.92 -16.00
CA PRO A 158 13.94 7.45 -16.05
C PRO A 158 13.74 5.97 -16.39
N GLN A 159 14.42 5.49 -17.44
CA GLN A 159 14.29 4.11 -17.89
C GLN A 159 14.88 3.12 -16.89
N ASP A 160 16.03 3.43 -16.30
CA ASP A 160 16.67 2.57 -15.30
C ASP A 160 15.81 2.44 -14.03
N ILE A 161 15.05 3.48 -13.69
CA ILE A 161 14.07 3.47 -12.59
C ILE A 161 12.91 2.54 -12.94
N LEU A 162 12.36 2.67 -14.16
CA LEU A 162 11.29 1.80 -14.64
C LEU A 162 11.73 0.34 -14.68
N ASP A 163 12.90 0.08 -15.24
CA ASP A 163 13.48 -1.25 -15.36
C ASP A 163 13.78 -1.84 -13.96
N GLY A 164 14.28 -1.02 -13.04
CA GLY A 164 14.50 -1.40 -11.65
C GLY A 164 13.21 -1.79 -10.93
N LEU A 165 12.17 -0.97 -11.03
CA LEU A 165 10.85 -1.25 -10.44
C LEU A 165 10.18 -2.47 -11.10
N ALA A 166 10.28 -2.60 -12.42
CA ALA A 166 9.78 -3.77 -13.15
C ALA A 166 10.54 -5.06 -12.78
N SER A 167 11.86 -4.96 -12.56
CA SER A 167 12.68 -6.12 -12.15
C SER A 167 12.32 -6.66 -10.77
N GLN A 168 11.91 -5.79 -9.83
CA GLN A 168 11.43 -6.19 -8.51
C GLN A 168 10.14 -7.04 -8.60
N LEU A 169 9.40 -6.91 -9.69
CA LEU A 169 8.13 -7.60 -9.92
C LEU A 169 8.29 -8.95 -10.61
N GLY A 170 9.52 -9.33 -11.00
CA GLY A 170 9.76 -10.55 -11.78
C GLY A 170 9.17 -10.50 -13.20
N ILE A 171 8.78 -9.31 -13.66
CA ILE A 171 8.14 -9.10 -14.95
C ILE A 171 9.24 -8.83 -15.98
N GLN A 172 9.34 -9.69 -17.00
CA GLN A 172 10.31 -9.59 -18.09
C GLN A 172 9.88 -8.64 -19.23
N LEU A 173 8.82 -7.87 -19.03
CA LEU A 173 8.31 -6.96 -20.06
C LEU A 173 8.85 -5.55 -19.82
N PRO A 174 9.44 -4.90 -20.82
CA PRO A 174 9.79 -3.49 -20.70
C PRO A 174 8.48 -2.70 -20.60
N ILE A 175 8.19 -2.17 -19.40
CA ILE A 175 7.11 -1.19 -19.23
C ILE A 175 7.60 0.11 -19.85
N SER A 176 6.93 0.58 -20.90
CA SER A 176 7.25 1.86 -21.51
C SER A 176 6.47 3.00 -20.86
N LEU A 177 6.97 4.24 -20.98
CA LEU A 177 6.22 5.43 -20.57
C LEU A 177 4.87 5.56 -21.30
N GLN A 178 4.76 5.02 -22.52
CA GLN A 178 3.50 5.03 -23.28
C GLN A 178 2.47 4.10 -22.67
N ASP A 179 2.89 2.96 -22.11
CA ASP A 179 1.98 2.03 -21.43
C ASP A 179 1.42 2.66 -20.14
N LEU A 180 2.28 3.38 -19.40
CA LEU A 180 1.88 4.12 -18.20
C LEU A 180 0.91 5.26 -18.52
N ASP A 181 1.27 6.12 -19.48
CA ASP A 181 0.47 7.30 -19.82
C ASP A 181 -0.81 6.93 -20.59
N GLY A 182 -0.79 5.82 -21.33
CA GLY A 182 -1.94 5.24 -22.02
C GLY A 182 -2.91 4.52 -21.07
N GLY A 183 -2.49 4.32 -19.82
CA GLY A 183 -3.28 3.70 -18.77
C GLY A 183 -3.25 2.19 -18.78
N SER A 184 -2.71 1.48 -19.78
CA SER A 184 -2.75 0.01 -19.85
C SER A 184 -2.00 -0.70 -18.71
N VAL A 185 -1.13 0.03 -18.00
CA VAL A 185 -0.39 -0.44 -16.84
C VAL A 185 -0.46 0.59 -15.72
N GLY A 186 -0.92 0.18 -14.54
CA GLY A 186 -0.79 0.97 -13.31
C GLY A 186 0.45 0.54 -12.54
N VAL A 187 1.37 1.45 -12.22
CA VAL A 187 2.50 1.19 -11.31
C VAL A 187 2.31 2.00 -10.03
N TYR A 188 2.20 1.32 -8.90
CA TYR A 188 1.97 1.93 -7.59
C TYR A 188 3.27 1.93 -6.80
N VAL A 189 3.76 3.10 -6.41
CA VAL A 189 5.08 3.27 -5.81
C VAL A 189 4.96 3.46 -4.31
N PHE A 190 5.81 2.76 -3.57
CA PHE A 190 5.95 2.84 -2.13
C PHE A 190 7.38 3.19 -1.75
N ARG A 191 7.55 3.86 -0.61
CA ARG A 191 8.86 4.21 -0.06
C ARG A 191 9.00 3.62 1.34
N CYS A 192 10.08 2.89 1.58
CA CYS A 192 10.42 2.40 2.90
C CYS A 192 10.73 3.58 3.84
N GLN A 193 10.14 3.56 5.04
CA GLN A 193 10.38 4.58 6.06
C GLN A 193 11.80 4.54 6.63
N GLU A 194 12.43 3.36 6.62
CA GLU A 194 13.75 3.12 7.22
C GLU A 194 14.87 3.30 6.19
N CYS A 195 14.93 2.43 5.17
CA CYS A 195 16.02 2.42 4.19
C CYS A 195 15.82 3.40 3.04
N GLN A 196 14.66 4.07 2.95
CA GLN A 196 14.28 4.95 1.84
C GLN A 196 14.18 4.27 0.47
N GLY A 197 14.36 2.94 0.42
CA GLY A 197 14.22 2.15 -0.79
C GLY A 197 12.80 2.24 -1.36
N LEU A 198 12.71 2.24 -2.67
CA LEU A 198 11.44 2.20 -3.38
C LEU A 198 11.01 0.76 -3.63
N LEU A 199 9.70 0.57 -3.54
CA LEU A 199 9.00 -0.66 -3.88
C LEU A 199 7.89 -0.31 -4.85
N SER A 200 7.43 -1.27 -5.62
CA SER A 200 6.25 -1.10 -6.44
C SER A 200 5.46 -2.38 -6.60
N HIS A 201 4.17 -2.26 -6.88
CA HIS A 201 3.41 -3.31 -7.53
C HIS A 201 2.73 -2.77 -8.79
N VAL A 202 2.27 -3.68 -9.65
CA VAL A 202 1.63 -3.34 -10.91
C VAL A 202 0.25 -3.97 -11.05
N ASP A 203 -0.61 -3.25 -11.74
CA ASP A 203 -1.87 -3.74 -12.26
C ASP A 203 -1.87 -3.63 -13.79
N TYR A 204 -2.56 -4.58 -14.44
CA TYR A 204 -2.78 -4.59 -15.89
C TYR A 204 -4.28 -4.63 -16.17
N ASP A 205 -4.71 -3.95 -17.24
CA ASP A 205 -6.04 -4.10 -17.87
C ASP A 205 -6.09 -5.39 -18.70
#